data_AF-A0A2S7N0T0-F1
#
_entry.id   AF-A0A2S7N0T0-F1
#
_cell.length_a   1.000
_cell.length_b   1.000
_cell.length_c   1.000
_cell.angle_alpha   90.00
_cell.angle_beta   90.00
_cell.angle_gamma   90.00
#
_symmetry.space_group_name_H-M   'P 1'
#
loop_
_entity.id
_entity.type
_entity.pdbx_description
1 polymer ?
#
loop_
_entity_poly.entity_id
_entity_poly.type
_entity_poly.pdbx_seq_one_letter_code
_entity_poly.pdbx_strand_id
1 'polypeptide(L)' 'MDSIKKIKLYFVGYFLVFPVLFITSSFLWRAIILKKEMMMVAIDALAITGIYYLIISLISILVYKKDIRSFMS' A
#
# COMPACT_ATOMS: atom_id res chain seq x y z
N MET A 1 -14.04 -2.99 -22.66
CA MET A 1 -13.54 -3.54 -21.37
C MET A 1 -13.72 -2.46 -20.32
N ASP A 2 -14.72 -2.62 -19.45
CA ASP A 2 -15.27 -1.56 -18.58
C ASP A 2 -14.22 -0.81 -17.75
N SER A 3 -14.31 0.52 -17.73
CA SER A 3 -13.52 1.43 -16.89
C SER A 3 -13.57 1.06 -15.40
N ILE A 4 -14.71 0.53 -14.94
CA ILE A 4 -14.91 0.03 -13.58
C ILE A 4 -14.01 -1.18 -13.27
N LYS A 5 -13.81 -2.09 -14.23
CA LYS A 5 -12.90 -3.25 -14.05
C LYS A 5 -11.45 -2.79 -13.89
N LYS A 6 -11.02 -1.75 -14.61
CA LYS A 6 -9.66 -1.19 -14.48
C LYS A 6 -9.45 -0.56 -13.10
N ILE A 7 -10.38 0.27 -12.62
CA ILE A 7 -10.29 0.90 -11.28
C ILE A 7 -10.22 -0.16 -10.19
N LYS A 8 -11.06 -1.19 -10.27
CA LYS A 8 -11.06 -2.31 -9.31
C LYS A 8 -9.74 -3.08 -9.34
N LEU A 9 -9.16 -3.30 -10.52
CA LEU A 9 -7.86 -3.95 -10.69
C LEU A 9 -6.72 -3.12 -10.08
N TYR A 10 -6.71 -1.81 -10.33
CA TYR A 10 -5.73 -0.90 -9.73
C TYR A 10 -5.86 -0.87 -8.21
N PHE A 11 -7.09 -0.82 -7.69
CA PHE A 11 -7.32 -0.86 -6.26
C PHE A 11 -6.80 -2.16 -5.64
N VAL A 12 -7.14 -3.32 -6.21
CA VAL A 12 -6.65 -4.61 -5.71
C VAL A 12 -5.13 -4.74 -5.83
N GLY A 13 -4.54 -4.28 -6.94
CA GLY A 13 -3.09 -4.33 -7.15
C GLY A 13 -2.32 -3.49 -6.12
N TYR A 14 -2.67 -2.21 -5.97
CA TYR A 14 -1.95 -1.31 -5.08
C TYR A 14 -2.30 -1.52 -3.61
N PHE A 15 -3.55 -1.87 -3.31
CA PHE A 15 -4.02 -1.96 -1.93
C PHE A 15 -3.81 -3.35 -1.31
N LEU A 16 -3.78 -4.42 -2.11
CA LEU A 16 -3.61 -5.79 -1.60
C LEU A 16 -2.31 -6.43 -2.10
N VAL A 17 -2.08 -6.43 -3.41
CA VAL A 17 -0.96 -7.18 -3.98
C VAL A 17 0.39 -6.58 -3.60
N PHE A 18 0.54 -5.26 -3.69
CA PHE A 18 1.78 -4.58 -3.31
C PHE A 18 2.21 -4.82 -1.85
N PRO A 19 1.37 -4.56 -0.83
CA PRO A 19 1.75 -4.80 0.56
C PRO A 19 2.00 -6.28 0.85
N VAL A 20 1.24 -7.20 0.25
CA VAL A 20 1.48 -8.64 0.42
C VAL A 20 2.82 -9.06 -0.20
N LEU A 21 3.15 -8.60 -1.40
CA LEU A 21 4.45 -8.84 -2.04
C LEU A 21 5.59 -8.21 -1.24
N PHE A 22 5.39 -7.02 -0.68
CA PHE A 22 6.39 -6.35 0.13
C PHE A 22 6.68 -7.10 1.44
N ILE A 23 5.63 -7.56 2.13
CA ILE A 23 5.76 -8.36 3.35
C ILE A 23 6.44 -9.69 3.02
N THR A 24 5.93 -10.44 2.04
CA THR A 24 6.52 -11.73 1.66
C THR A 24 7.98 -11.59 1.20
N SER A 25 8.31 -10.58 0.41
CA SER A 25 9.70 -10.28 0.01
C SER A 25 10.59 -9.92 1.21
N SER A 26 10.10 -9.11 2.16
CA SER A 26 10.84 -8.74 3.38
C SER A 26 11.13 -9.96 4.27
N PHE A 27 10.16 -10.87 4.39
CA PHE A 27 10.34 -12.13 5.11
C PHE A 27 11.31 -13.06 4.36
N LEU A 28 11.20 -13.17 3.03
CA LEU A 28 12.05 -14.03 2.21
C LEU A 28 13.51 -13.56 2.21
N TRP A 29 13.74 -12.25 2.06
CA TRP A 29 15.06 -11.62 2.16
C TRP A 29 15.75 -11.95 3.49
N ARG A 30 14.99 -11.91 4.58
CA ARG A 30 15.54 -12.13 5.92
C ARG A 30 15.73 -13.58 6.30
N ALA A 31 14.85 -14.47 5.83
CA ALA A 31 15.00 -15.90 5.96
C ALA A 31 16.27 -16.40 5.26
N ILE A 32 16.63 -15.80 4.13
CA ILE A 32 17.78 -16.22 3.32
C ILE A 32 19.09 -15.55 3.77
N ILE A 33 19.07 -14.26 4.15
CA ILE A 33 20.32 -13.47 4.23
C ILE A 33 20.73 -13.07 5.66
N LEU A 34 19.80 -12.79 6.58
CA LEU A 34 20.14 -11.97 7.76
C LEU A 34 20.07 -12.67 9.13
N LYS A 35 19.53 -13.88 9.27
CA LYS A 35 19.33 -14.59 10.58
C LYS A 35 18.81 -13.70 11.72
N LYS A 36 18.17 -12.58 11.40
CA LYS A 36 17.71 -11.56 12.35
C LYS A 36 16.31 -11.97 12.83
N GLU A 37 15.96 -11.70 14.08
CA GLU A 37 14.75 -12.24 14.74
C GLU A 37 13.47 -11.96 13.98
N MET A 38 12.74 -12.99 13.54
CA MET A 38 11.52 -12.89 12.69
C MET A 38 10.56 -11.78 13.12
N MET A 39 10.35 -11.63 14.43
CA MET A 39 9.48 -10.60 15.02
C MET A 39 9.89 -9.17 14.64
N MET A 40 11.19 -8.85 14.63
CA MET A 40 11.67 -7.52 14.24
C MET A 40 11.34 -7.19 12.77
N VAL A 41 11.38 -8.14 11.83
CA VAL A 41 10.95 -7.82 10.44
C VAL A 41 9.47 -7.78 10.26
N ALA A 42 8.70 -8.55 11.04
CA ALA A 42 7.27 -8.37 11.07
C ALA A 42 6.94 -6.91 11.43
N ILE A 43 7.57 -6.39 12.48
CA ILE A 43 7.39 -5.01 12.95
C ILE A 43 7.87 -4.01 11.89
N ASP A 44 9.09 -4.18 11.34
CA ASP A 44 9.63 -3.28 10.32
C ASP A 44 8.75 -3.26 9.05
N ALA A 45 8.34 -4.43 8.55
CA ALA A 45 7.53 -4.56 7.34
C ALA A 45 6.10 -4.01 7.56
N LEU A 46 5.49 -4.27 8.73
CA LEU A 46 4.18 -3.72 9.08
C LEU A 46 4.24 -2.21 9.28
N ALA A 47 5.32 -1.68 9.86
CA ALA A 47 5.52 -0.24 10.02
C ALA A 47 5.60 0.47 8.66
N ILE A 48 6.42 -0.05 7.73
CA ILE A 48 6.52 0.50 6.37
C ILE A 48 5.18 0.41 5.63
N THR A 49 4.47 -0.71 5.77
CA THR A 49 3.14 -0.89 5.17
C THR A 49 2.12 0.08 5.77
N GLY A 50 2.16 0.32 7.09
CA GLY A 50 1.31 1.30 7.76
C GLY A 50 1.55 2.72 7.27
N ILE A 51 2.82 3.12 7.13
CA ILE A 51 3.20 4.42 6.58
C ILE A 51 2.70 4.57 5.12
N TYR A 52 2.85 3.52 4.31
CA TYR A 52 2.32 3.50 2.94
C TYR A 52 0.82 3.81 2.90
N TYR A 53 0.01 3.16 3.76
CA TYR A 53 -1.43 3.43 3.82
C TYR A 53 -1.76 4.84 4.32
N LEU A 54 -1.00 5.38 5.29
CA LEU A 54 -1.19 6.74 5.76
C LEU A 54 -0.95 7.76 4.64
N ILE A 55 0.10 7.57 3.84
CA ILE A 55 0.41 8.44 2.69
C ILE A 55 -0.69 8.34 1.64
N ILE A 56 -1.10 7.13 1.26
CA ILE A 56 -2.19 6.89 0.30
C ILE A 56 -3.49 7.56 0.78
N SER A 57 -3.81 7.45 2.07
CA SER A 57 -4.99 8.08 2.67
C SER A 57 -4.94 9.61 2.59
N LEU A 58 -3.80 10.22 2.94
CA LEU A 58 -3.60 11.67 2.83
C LEU A 58 -3.73 12.16 1.38
N ILE A 59 -3.10 11.47 0.43
CA ILE A 59 -3.20 11.79 -1.01
C ILE A 59 -4.65 11.68 -1.46
N SER A 60 -5.36 10.62 -1.05
CA SER A 60 -6.77 10.42 -1.40
C SER A 60 -7.62 11.59 -0.90
N ILE A 61 -7.43 12.03 0.35
CA ILE A 61 -8.14 13.19 0.91
C ILE A 61 -7.88 14.46 0.09
N LEU A 62 -6.63 14.71 -0.32
CA LEU A 62 -6.28 15.87 -1.14
C LEU A 62 -6.93 15.82 -2.53
N VAL A 63 -6.92 14.64 -3.17
CA VAL A 63 -7.57 14.42 -4.47
C VAL A 63 -9.08 14.64 -4.37
N TYR A 64 -9.74 14.03 -3.39
CA TYR A 64 -11.18 14.21 -3.16
C TYR A 64 -11.54 15.67 -2.83
N LYS A 65 -10.73 16.38 -2.03
CA LYS A 65 -10.96 17.81 -1.74
C LYS A 65 -10.83 18.69 -2.99
N LYS A 66 -9.90 18.38 -3.90
CA LYS A 66 -9.72 19.12 -5.15
C LYS A 66 -10.92 18.91 -6.09
N ASP A 67 -11.44 17.70 -6.14
CA ASP A 67 -12.58 17.34 -6.98
C ASP A 67 -13.89 18.04 -6.52
N ILE A 68 -14.17 18.02 -5.20
CA ILE A 68 -15.34 18.72 -4.63
C ILE A 68 -15.28 20.23 -4.88
N ARG A 69 -14.10 20.84 -4.76
CA ARG A 69 -13.92 22.28 -5.01
C ARG A 69 -14.11 22.64 -6.48
N SER A 70 -13.73 21.76 -7.40
CA SER A 70 -13.93 21.97 -8.84
C SER A 70 -15.39 21.83 -9.28
N PHE A 71 -16.22 21.10 -8.52
CA PHE A 71 -17.65 20.92 -8.81
C PHE A 71 -18.53 22.05 -8.25
N MET A 72 -18.06 22.76 -7.23
CA MET A 72 -18.77 23.90 -6.61
C MET A 72 -18.41 25.27 -7.21
N SER A 73 -17.42 25.34 -8.11
CA SER A 73 -17.02 26.53 -8.86
C SER A 73 -17.65 26.53 -10.25
#